data_AF-A0A950RX88-F1
#
_entry.id   AF-A0A950RX88-F1
#
_cell.length_a   1.000
_cell.length_b   1.000
_cell.length_c   1.000
_cell.angle_alpha   90.00
_cell.angle_beta   90.00
_cell.angle_gamma   90.00
#
_symmetry.space_group_name_H-M   'P 1'
#
loop_
_entity.id
_entity.type
_entity.pdbx_description
1 polymer ?
#
loop_
_entity_poly.entity_id
_entity_poly.type
_entity_poly.pdbx_seq_one_letter_code
_entity_poly.pdbx_strand_id
1 'polypeptide(L)'
;MSLKLGQMGSPADPPNAIPAAFQNSLAANIELAFNTLLQAEGLPGLQLDSNTSEVRDRRMLFVAIAQGLGCFLANNASALTLSPPIPGETITLDLADPLL
;
A
#
# COMPACT_ATOMS: atom_id res chain seq x y z
N MET A 1 -1.71 5.17 -10.74
CA MET A 1 -2.90 6.05 -10.92
C MET A 1 -3.27 6.63 -9.54
N SER A 2 -3.59 7.92 -9.37
CA SER A 2 -3.86 8.47 -8.03
C SER A 2 -5.14 7.88 -7.42
N LEU A 3 -5.02 7.14 -6.32
CA LEU A 3 -6.16 6.69 -5.51
C LEU A 3 -7.04 7.90 -5.15
N LYS A 4 -8.30 7.88 -5.60
CA LYS A 4 -9.27 8.96 -5.39
C LYS A 4 -9.85 8.88 -3.96
N LEU A 5 -10.22 10.02 -3.36
CA LEU A 5 -10.65 10.06 -1.94
C LEU A 5 -11.79 9.05 -1.61
N GLY A 6 -12.70 8.80 -2.56
CA GLY A 6 -13.80 7.83 -2.41
C GLY A 6 -13.44 6.35 -2.60
N GLN A 7 -12.16 6.02 -2.83
CA GLN A 7 -11.66 4.66 -3.03
C GLN A 7 -10.91 4.10 -1.80
N MET A 8 -10.83 4.89 -0.72
CA MET A 8 -10.22 4.51 0.57
C MET A 8 -11.23 4.00 1.60
N GLY A 9 -12.51 3.97 1.21
CA GLY A 9 -13.64 3.71 2.08
C GLY A 9 -14.49 4.97 2.19
N SER A 10 -15.77 4.84 1.92
CA SER A 10 -16.79 5.83 2.16
C SER A 10 -17.50 5.52 3.49
N PRO A 11 -18.02 6.51 4.23
CA PRO A 11 -18.97 6.24 5.32
C PRO A 11 -20.18 5.39 4.88
N ALA A 12 -20.46 5.32 3.58
CA ALA A 12 -21.51 4.50 2.99
C ALA A 12 -21.09 3.03 2.72
N ASP A 13 -19.80 2.70 2.79
CA ASP A 13 -19.33 1.33 2.56
C ASP A 13 -19.61 0.46 3.81
N PRO A 14 -19.77 -0.87 3.63
CA PRO A 14 -20.02 -1.77 4.75
C PRO A 14 -18.95 -1.60 5.84
N PRO A 15 -19.34 -1.56 7.13
CA PRO A 15 -18.40 -1.28 8.22
C PRO A 15 -17.28 -2.32 8.34
N ASN A 16 -17.47 -3.51 7.78
CA ASN A 16 -16.55 -4.65 7.85
C ASN A 16 -16.00 -5.04 6.46
N ALA A 17 -15.75 -4.06 5.59
CA ALA A 17 -15.21 -4.32 4.26
C ALA A 17 -13.99 -3.44 3.95
N ILE A 18 -13.00 -4.07 3.31
CA ILE A 18 -11.90 -3.36 2.67
C ILE A 18 -12.37 -2.94 1.27
N PRO A 19 -12.27 -1.66 0.89
CA PRO A 19 -12.61 -1.19 -0.44
C PRO A 19 -11.76 -1.88 -1.51
N ALA A 20 -12.38 -2.31 -2.61
CA ALA A 20 -11.72 -3.09 -3.67
C ALA A 20 -10.50 -2.36 -4.27
N ALA A 21 -10.58 -1.05 -4.45
CA ALA A 21 -9.46 -0.26 -4.96
C ALA A 21 -8.30 -0.09 -3.97
N PHE A 22 -8.56 -0.25 -2.67
CA PHE A 22 -7.49 -0.26 -1.67
C PHE A 22 -6.79 -1.63 -1.65
N GLN A 23 -7.55 -2.74 -1.75
CA GLN A 23 -7.09 -4.13 -1.56
C GLN A 23 -5.85 -4.55 -2.37
N ASN A 24 -5.59 -3.94 -3.52
CA ASN A 24 -4.44 -4.26 -4.37
C ASN A 24 -3.41 -3.12 -4.48
N SER A 25 -3.55 -2.08 -3.68
CA SER A 25 -2.66 -0.92 -3.74
C SER A 25 -1.36 -1.11 -2.96
N LEU A 26 -0.34 -0.34 -3.31
CA LEU A 26 0.88 -0.21 -2.50
C LEU A 26 0.56 0.19 -1.05
N ALA A 27 -0.46 1.03 -0.84
CA ALA A 27 -0.90 1.45 0.49
C ALA A 27 -1.43 0.28 1.34
N ALA A 28 -2.18 -0.65 0.75
CA ALA A 28 -2.64 -1.86 1.44
C ALA A 28 -1.47 -2.79 1.82
N ASN A 29 -0.48 -2.91 0.94
CA ASN A 29 0.74 -3.68 1.24
C ASN A 29 1.53 -3.05 2.39
N ILE A 30 1.64 -1.71 2.43
CA ILE A 30 2.26 -0.99 3.54
C ILE A 30 1.48 -1.22 4.85
N GLU A 31 0.15 -1.15 4.81
CA GLU A 31 -0.70 -1.39 5.99
C GLU A 31 -0.53 -2.83 6.52
N LEU A 32 -0.50 -3.83 5.63
CA LEU A 32 -0.28 -5.24 5.98
C LEU A 32 1.12 -5.46 6.58
N ALA A 33 2.15 -4.87 5.99
CA ALA A 33 3.52 -4.95 6.49
C ALA A 33 3.63 -4.32 7.88
N PHE A 34 3.01 -3.16 8.09
CA PHE A 34 2.99 -2.51 9.40
C PHE A 34 2.25 -3.35 10.44
N ASN A 35 1.09 -3.92 10.11
CA ASN A 35 0.38 -4.84 11.01
C ASN A 35 1.24 -6.07 11.37
N THR A 36 1.99 -6.61 10.42
CA THR A 36 2.90 -7.74 10.65
C THR A 36 4.01 -7.38 11.63
N LEU A 37 4.60 -6.18 11.50
CA LEU A 37 5.61 -5.67 12.42
C LEU A 37 5.06 -5.50 13.84
N LEU A 38 3.85 -4.95 13.99
CA LEU A 38 3.21 -4.81 15.31
C LEU A 38 3.06 -6.18 15.99
N GLN A 39 2.58 -7.18 15.24
CA GLN A 39 2.41 -8.54 15.77
C GLN A 39 3.75 -9.19 16.16
N ALA A 40 4.80 -8.99 15.35
CA ALA A 40 6.14 -9.51 15.65
C ALA A 40 6.71 -8.93 16.96
N GLU A 41 6.40 -7.68 17.27
CA GLU A 41 6.78 -6.99 18.52
C GLU A 41 5.81 -7.26 19.69
N GLY A 42 4.81 -8.15 19.51
CA GLY A 42 3.82 -8.45 20.53
C GLY A 42 2.84 -7.31 20.84
N LEU A 43 2.74 -6.31 19.95
CA LEU A 43 1.82 -5.19 20.06
C LEU A 43 0.44 -5.55 19.50
N PRO A 44 -0.63 -4.85 19.92
CA PRO A 44 -1.95 -5.01 19.31
C PRO A 44 -1.90 -4.74 17.80
N GLY A 45 -2.45 -5.66 17.02
CA GLY A 45 -2.58 -5.49 15.57
C GLY A 45 -3.62 -4.44 15.16
N LEU A 46 -3.69 -4.20 13.86
CA LEU A 46 -4.67 -3.31 13.24
C LEU A 46 -5.96 -4.05 12.90
N GLN A 47 -7.08 -3.35 12.98
CA GLN A 47 -8.34 -3.78 12.37
C GLN A 47 -8.30 -3.43 10.88
N LEU A 48 -7.91 -4.40 10.06
CA LEU A 48 -7.72 -4.24 8.62
C LEU A 48 -9.02 -4.29 7.84
N ASP A 49 -9.98 -5.09 8.31
CA ASP A 49 -11.29 -5.36 7.71
C ASP A 49 -12.37 -4.37 8.14
N SER A 50 -12.01 -3.27 8.80
CA SER A 50 -12.94 -2.25 9.28
C SER A 50 -13.00 -1.03 8.34
N ASN A 51 -14.01 -0.19 8.54
CA ASN A 51 -14.21 1.06 7.82
C ASN A 51 -14.60 2.23 8.76
N THR A 52 -14.17 2.16 10.03
CA THR A 52 -14.28 3.28 10.97
C THR A 52 -13.51 4.51 10.48
N SER A 53 -13.78 5.68 11.06
CA SER A 53 -13.08 6.92 10.67
C SER A 53 -11.58 6.80 10.86
N GLU A 54 -11.15 6.20 11.97
CA GLU A 54 -9.75 6.00 12.31
C GLU A 54 -9.05 5.08 11.29
N VAL A 55 -9.75 4.06 10.78
CA VAL A 55 -9.22 3.17 9.75
C VAL A 55 -9.10 3.91 8.42
N ARG A 56 -10.08 4.73 8.04
CA ARG A 56 -10.01 5.55 6.82
C ARG A 56 -8.88 6.59 6.89
N ASP A 57 -8.73 7.27 8.02
CA ASP A 57 -7.67 8.26 8.23
C ASP A 57 -6.29 7.61 8.17
N ARG A 58 -6.15 6.41 8.75
CA ARG A 58 -4.92 5.62 8.64
C ARG A 58 -4.64 5.18 7.21
N ARG A 59 -5.65 4.70 6.46
CA ARG A 59 -5.49 4.37 5.03
C ARG A 59 -5.08 5.59 4.22
N MET A 60 -5.63 6.77 4.51
CA MET A 60 -5.21 8.04 3.89
C MET A 60 -3.73 8.34 4.13
N LEU A 61 -3.22 8.12 5.34
CA LEU A 61 -1.80 8.25 5.64
C LEU A 61 -0.95 7.31 4.77
N PHE A 62 -1.32 6.03 4.68
CA PHE A 62 -0.57 5.07 3.86
C PHE A 62 -0.65 5.38 2.36
N VAL A 63 -1.77 5.91 1.88
CA VAL A 63 -1.88 6.40 0.50
C VAL A 63 -0.95 7.58 0.25
N ALA A 64 -0.87 8.55 1.17
CA ALA A 64 0.06 9.68 1.04
C ALA A 64 1.52 9.22 1.00
N ILE A 65 1.89 8.24 1.84
CA ILE A 65 3.22 7.62 1.83
C ILE A 65 3.49 6.93 0.48
N ALA A 66 2.56 6.10 0.00
CA ALA A 66 2.68 5.40 -1.27
C ALA A 66 2.84 6.36 -2.46
N GLN A 67 2.07 7.46 -2.49
CA GLN A 67 2.17 8.49 -3.52
C GLN A 67 3.51 9.23 -3.45
N GLY A 68 3.96 9.59 -2.24
CA GLY A 68 5.26 10.22 -2.02
C GLY A 68 6.42 9.34 -2.49
N LEU A 69 6.36 8.04 -2.18
CA LEU A 69 7.35 7.07 -2.63
C LEU A 69 7.36 6.93 -4.15
N GLY A 70 6.18 6.79 -4.78
CA GLY A 70 6.07 6.72 -6.24
C GLY A 70 6.64 7.95 -6.94
N CYS A 71 6.34 9.14 -6.43
CA CYS A 71 6.88 10.40 -6.94
C CYS A 71 8.41 10.49 -6.73
N PHE A 72 8.90 10.07 -5.57
CA PHE A 72 10.33 10.05 -5.29
C PHE A 72 11.08 9.11 -6.24
N LEU A 73 10.58 7.88 -6.42
CA LEU A 73 11.19 6.89 -7.32
C LEU A 73 11.15 7.33 -8.79
N ALA A 74 10.06 7.98 -9.23
CA ALA A 74 9.96 8.52 -10.58
C ALA A 74 11.05 9.57 -10.88
N ASN A 75 11.42 10.36 -9.88
CA ASN A 75 12.48 11.38 -10.01
C ASN A 75 13.88 10.84 -9.68
N ASN A 76 13.98 9.67 -9.03
CA ASN A 76 15.22 9.09 -8.52
C ASN A 76 15.27 7.59 -8.82
N ALA A 77 15.22 7.22 -10.11
CA ALA A 77 15.19 5.82 -10.51
C ALA A 77 16.37 4.99 -9.96
N SER A 78 17.52 5.63 -9.71
CA SER A 78 18.71 5.00 -9.10
C SER A 78 18.57 4.71 -7.60
N ALA A 79 17.55 5.24 -6.92
CA ALA A 79 17.31 4.98 -5.51
C ALA A 79 16.74 3.57 -5.25
N LEU A 80 16.20 2.91 -6.28
CA LEU A 80 15.77 1.51 -6.21
C LEU A 80 16.81 0.62 -6.88
N THR A 81 17.53 -0.15 -6.09
CA THR A 81 18.42 -1.21 -6.59
C THR A 81 17.74 -2.55 -6.46
N LEU A 82 17.52 -3.21 -7.58
CA LEU A 82 17.10 -4.61 -7.62
C LEU A 82 18.35 -5.48 -7.70
N SER A 83 18.53 -6.36 -6.73
CA SER A 83 19.56 -7.40 -6.81
C SER A 83 18.89 -8.69 -7.27
N PRO A 84 19.30 -9.28 -8.40
CA PRO A 84 18.80 -10.58 -8.77
C PRO A 84 19.23 -11.61 -7.71
N PRO A 85 18.38 -12.62 -7.45
CA PRO A 85 18.73 -13.70 -6.53
C PRO A 85 19.94 -14.50 -7.05
N ILE A 86 20.19 -14.47 -8.36
CA ILE A 86 21.34 -15.10 -9.02
C ILE A 86 22.13 -14.04 -9.81
N PRO A 87 23.45 -13.90 -9.60
CA PRO A 87 24.27 -12.99 -10.39
C PRO A 87 24.19 -13.29 -11.89
N GLY A 88 23.89 -12.28 -12.70
CA GLY A 88 23.80 -12.40 -14.16
C GLY A 88 22.39 -12.66 -14.71
N GLU A 89 21.38 -12.76 -13.86
CA GLU A 89 19.98 -12.86 -14.28
C GLU A 89 19.40 -11.47 -14.60
N THR A 90 18.81 -11.33 -15.79
CA THR A 90 18.09 -10.11 -16.20
C THR A 90 16.70 -10.12 -15.59
N ILE A 91 16.41 -9.16 -14.72
CA ILE A 91 15.05 -8.95 -14.21
C ILE A 91 14.31 -8.03 -15.17
N THR A 92 13.25 -8.55 -15.79
CA THR A 92 12.32 -7.74 -16.57
C THR A 92 11.18 -7.30 -15.67
N LEU A 93 11.06 -5.98 -15.45
CA LEU A 93 9.90 -5.39 -14.79
C LEU A 93 8.84 -5.11 -15.84
N ASP A 94 7.78 -5.92 -15.86
CA ASP A 94 6.58 -5.59 -16.63
C ASP A 94 5.73 -4.59 -15.83
N LEU A 95 5.89 -3.31 -16.15
CA LEU A 95 5.12 -2.23 -15.54
C LEU A 95 3.76 -2.01 -16.22
N ALA A 96 3.31 -2.94 -17.08
CA ALA A 96 2.07 -2.81 -17.84
C ALA A 96 0.80 -3.20 -17.05
N ASP A 97 0.89 -3.57 -15.77
CA ASP A 97 -0.28 -3.84 -14.94
C ASP A 97 -0.85 -2.53 -14.34
N PRO A 98 -2.05 -2.06 -14.74
CA PRO A 98 -2.62 -0.78 -14.34
C PRO A 98 -3.05 -0.69 -12.86
N LEU A 99 -2.70 -1.68 -12.02
CA LEU A 99 -3.07 -1.74 -10.60
C LEU A 99 -2.02 -1.16 -9.64
N LEU A 100 -0.99 -0.47 -10.16
CA LEU A 100 -0.08 0.40 -9.38
C LEU A 100 -0.58 1.86 -9.24
#